data_AF-A0A151GZC8-F1
#
_entry.id   AF-A0A151GZC8-F1
#
_cell.length_a   1.000
_cell.length_b   1.000
_cell.length_c   1.000
_cell.angle_alpha   90.00
_cell.angle_beta   90.00
_cell.angle_gamma   90.00
#
_symmetry.space_group_name_H-M   'P 1'
#
loop_
_entity.id
_entity.type
_entity.pdbx_description
1 polymer ?
#
loop_
_entity_poly.entity_id
_entity_poly.type
_entity_poly.pdbx_seq_one_letter_code
_entity_poly.pdbx_strand_id
1 'polypeptide(L)'
;MERKLDKYRKSLSMRPDFNLLDFWRLFDTAGKGYSTAREVEDAMSALHVHVTPHEAHLFIKQYSKAGDGKIRYVDICNAFMPKDQRYADIMQNRLPDYRQYQCMSPQKHMSTETRNLVAEVFHLLVVSEVQSESMRHQFASQNLWQTFKLLDKDNDGYITVDEFKSALRDNNVYASENEAKALLARYDTSMDGRVSYAEFVNELGVTRCPRNVCKFACTCPV
;
A
#
# COMPACT_ATOMS: atom_id res chain seq x y z
N MET A 1 -7.10 -4.81 -7.25
CA MET A 1 -6.21 -5.13 -6.10
C MET A 1 -6.89 -4.95 -4.75
N GLU A 2 -7.46 -3.79 -4.44
CA GLU A 2 -8.06 -3.51 -3.12
C GLU A 2 -9.12 -4.52 -2.67
N ARG A 3 -9.99 -4.97 -3.58
CA ARG A 3 -10.98 -6.03 -3.30
C ARG A 3 -10.34 -7.36 -2.88
N LYS A 4 -9.19 -7.70 -3.48
CA LYS A 4 -8.43 -8.92 -3.15
C LYS A 4 -7.78 -8.75 -1.77
N LEU A 5 -7.16 -7.60 -1.50
CA LEU A 5 -6.58 -7.27 -0.20
C LEU A 5 -7.61 -7.34 0.94
N ASP A 6 -8.80 -6.74 0.76
CA ASP A 6 -9.86 -6.79 1.77
C ASP A 6 -10.36 -8.21 2.02
N LYS A 7 -10.42 -9.07 0.99
CA LYS A 7 -10.74 -10.50 1.15
C LYS A 7 -9.73 -11.20 2.07
N TYR A 8 -8.42 -10.98 1.88
CA TYR A 8 -7.40 -11.61 2.72
C TYR A 8 -7.38 -11.05 4.15
N ARG A 9 -7.57 -9.74 4.33
CA ARG A 9 -7.72 -9.13 5.67
C ARG A 9 -8.90 -9.73 6.43
N LYS A 10 -10.04 -9.94 5.76
CA LYS A 10 -11.20 -10.64 6.34
C LYS A 10 -10.88 -12.08 6.71
N SER A 11 -10.24 -12.86 5.82
CA SER A 11 -9.82 -14.23 6.14
C SER A 11 -8.87 -14.28 7.34
N LEU A 12 -7.90 -13.35 7.40
CA LEU A 12 -6.94 -13.24 8.49
C LEU A 12 -7.62 -12.88 9.81
N SER A 13 -8.62 -11.98 9.79
CA SER A 13 -9.41 -11.64 10.98
C SER A 13 -10.12 -12.84 11.58
N MET A 14 -10.45 -13.87 10.78
CA MET A 14 -11.14 -15.07 11.25
C MET A 14 -10.19 -16.15 11.78
N ARG A 15 -8.86 -15.97 11.69
CA ARG A 15 -7.87 -16.94 12.18
C ARG A 15 -7.71 -16.84 13.70
N PRO A 16 -8.16 -17.82 14.50
CA PRO A 16 -8.13 -17.71 15.97
C PRO A 16 -6.71 -17.61 16.54
N ASP A 17 -5.72 -18.12 15.81
CA ASP A 17 -4.29 -18.12 16.10
C ASP A 17 -3.55 -16.86 15.61
N PHE A 18 -4.27 -15.87 15.06
CA PHE A 18 -3.70 -14.58 14.68
C PHE A 18 -4.17 -13.47 15.62
N ASN A 19 -3.26 -12.72 16.21
CA ASN A 19 -3.58 -11.46 16.90
C ASN A 19 -2.55 -10.39 16.55
N LEU A 20 -3.00 -9.12 16.50
CA LEU A 20 -2.17 -8.00 16.04
C LEU A 20 -0.98 -7.71 16.97
N LEU A 21 -1.12 -7.97 18.27
CA LEU A 21 -0.07 -7.69 19.24
C LEU A 21 1.11 -8.66 19.12
N ASP A 22 0.84 -9.96 19.02
CA ASP A 22 1.87 -10.98 18.79
C ASP A 22 2.49 -10.81 17.41
N PHE A 23 1.69 -10.43 16.41
CA PHE A 23 2.20 -10.08 15.10
C PHE A 23 3.16 -8.88 15.17
N TRP A 24 2.79 -7.80 15.89
CA TRP A 24 3.65 -6.64 16.12
C TRP A 24 4.97 -6.99 16.81
N ARG A 25 4.95 -7.93 17.77
CA ARG A 25 6.17 -8.37 18.47
C ARG A 25 7.21 -9.03 17.57
N LEU A 26 6.83 -9.49 16.37
CA LEU A 26 7.80 -9.94 15.37
C LEU A 26 8.66 -8.79 14.85
N PHE A 27 8.08 -7.59 14.72
CA PHE A 27 8.74 -6.38 14.22
C PHE A 27 9.51 -5.64 15.31
N ASP A 28 9.02 -5.67 16.55
CA ASP A 28 9.59 -4.95 17.68
C ASP A 28 10.08 -5.90 18.78
N THR A 29 11.00 -6.79 18.42
CA THR A 29 11.58 -7.78 19.35
C THR A 29 12.30 -7.14 20.53
N ALA A 30 12.82 -5.91 20.34
CA ALA A 30 13.51 -5.14 21.36
C ALA A 30 12.59 -4.24 22.21
N GLY A 31 11.28 -4.15 21.88
CA GLY A 31 10.30 -3.36 22.64
C GLY A 31 10.50 -1.84 22.56
N LYS A 32 11.04 -1.33 21.45
CA LYS A 32 11.33 0.09 21.21
C LYS A 32 10.06 0.90 20.90
N GLY A 33 8.96 0.23 20.53
CA GLY A 33 7.72 0.84 20.07
C GLY A 33 7.72 1.23 18.59
N TYR A 34 8.79 0.90 17.85
CA TYR A 34 8.89 1.14 16.41
C TYR A 34 9.78 0.09 15.73
N SER A 35 9.56 -0.12 14.45
CA SER A 35 10.36 -1.00 13.59
C SER A 35 10.96 -0.22 12.43
N THR A 36 12.21 -0.53 12.12
CA THR A 36 12.92 -0.06 10.91
C THR A 36 12.66 -0.98 9.72
N ALA A 37 13.09 -0.60 8.51
CA ALA A 37 12.96 -1.44 7.32
C ALA A 37 13.65 -2.80 7.49
N ARG A 38 14.87 -2.81 8.05
CA ARG A 38 15.60 -4.05 8.34
C ARG A 38 14.84 -4.98 9.27
N GLU A 39 14.20 -4.43 10.30
CA GLU A 39 13.41 -5.23 11.25
C GLU A 39 12.11 -5.74 10.64
N VAL A 40 11.54 -5.00 9.69
CA VAL A 40 10.44 -5.51 8.84
C VAL A 40 10.92 -6.70 8.00
N GLU A 41 12.10 -6.61 7.36
CA GLU A 41 12.68 -7.73 6.59
C GLU A 41 12.92 -8.97 7.46
N ASP A 42 13.50 -8.78 8.64
CA ASP A 42 13.80 -9.85 9.59
C ASP A 42 12.49 -10.52 10.08
N ALA A 43 11.48 -9.72 10.42
CA ALA A 43 10.16 -10.22 10.85
C ALA A 43 9.47 -11.03 9.75
N MET A 44 9.52 -10.55 8.51
CA MET A 44 8.91 -11.26 7.38
C MET A 44 9.68 -12.53 7.03
N SER A 45 11.01 -12.51 7.11
CA SER A 45 11.85 -13.70 6.95
C SER A 45 11.54 -14.76 8.03
N ALA A 46 11.28 -14.35 9.26
CA ALA A 46 10.85 -15.26 10.33
C ALA A 46 9.50 -15.95 10.06
N LEU A 47 8.68 -15.36 9.19
CA LEU A 47 7.42 -15.94 8.70
C LEU A 47 7.60 -16.77 7.41
N HIS A 48 8.83 -16.93 6.92
CA HIS A 48 9.17 -17.50 5.61
C HIS A 48 8.60 -16.70 4.43
N VAL A 49 8.53 -15.38 4.60
CA VAL A 49 8.16 -14.44 3.53
C VAL A 49 9.40 -13.68 3.12
N HIS A 50 9.79 -13.83 1.85
CA HIS A 50 10.92 -13.09 1.30
C HIS A 50 10.50 -11.66 0.96
N VAL A 51 11.14 -10.70 1.61
CA VAL A 51 10.93 -9.27 1.39
C VAL A 51 12.29 -8.64 1.15
N THR A 52 12.40 -7.86 0.09
CA THR A 52 13.63 -7.11 -0.22
C THR A 52 13.71 -5.85 0.64
N PRO A 53 14.93 -5.30 0.87
CA PRO A 53 15.06 -4.06 1.60
C PRO A 53 14.25 -2.91 0.99
N HIS A 54 14.16 -2.86 -0.33
CA HIS A 54 13.39 -1.84 -1.02
C HIS A 54 11.89 -1.94 -0.72
N GLU A 55 11.33 -3.15 -0.74
CA GLU A 55 9.92 -3.40 -0.43
C GLU A 55 9.58 -3.04 1.03
N ALA A 56 10.47 -3.34 1.97
CA ALA A 56 10.29 -2.95 3.37
C ALA A 56 10.30 -1.42 3.53
N HIS A 57 11.20 -0.71 2.83
CA HIS A 57 11.21 0.75 2.82
C HIS A 57 9.92 1.33 2.22
N LEU A 58 9.45 0.79 1.09
CA LEU A 58 8.19 1.24 0.46
C LEU A 58 6.98 1.00 1.37
N PHE A 59 6.93 -0.15 2.05
CA PHE A 59 5.89 -0.45 3.02
C PHE A 59 5.86 0.60 4.14
N ILE A 60 7.01 0.93 4.72
CA ILE A 60 7.08 1.96 5.76
C ILE A 60 6.70 3.33 5.21
N LYS A 61 7.23 3.72 4.05
CA LYS A 61 6.93 5.01 3.39
C LYS A 61 5.43 5.20 3.21
N GLN A 62 4.72 4.15 2.82
CA GLN A 62 3.30 4.22 2.49
C GLN A 62 2.39 4.21 3.72
N TYR A 63 2.71 3.41 4.75
CA TYR A 63 1.80 3.18 5.87
C TYR A 63 2.20 3.91 7.17
N SER A 64 3.42 4.44 7.28
CA SER A 64 3.83 5.24 8.43
C SER A 64 3.17 6.61 8.43
N LYS A 65 2.40 6.92 9.47
CA LYS A 65 1.87 8.29 9.66
C LYS A 65 2.93 9.32 10.05
N ALA A 66 4.05 8.88 10.63
CA ALA A 66 5.10 9.81 11.09
C ALA A 66 6.06 10.22 9.97
N GLY A 67 6.24 9.37 8.95
CA GLY A 67 7.13 9.65 7.83
C GLY A 67 8.62 9.70 8.21
N ASP A 68 9.00 9.19 9.38
CA ASP A 68 10.36 9.22 9.92
C ASP A 68 11.19 7.97 9.58
N GLY A 69 10.77 7.22 8.56
CA GLY A 69 11.39 5.96 8.15
C GLY A 69 11.17 4.81 9.14
N LYS A 70 10.22 4.96 10.07
CA LYS A 70 9.84 3.94 11.05
C LYS A 70 8.36 3.64 10.97
N ILE A 71 7.99 2.41 11.30
CA ILE A 71 6.60 1.99 11.43
C ILE A 71 6.29 1.66 12.88
N ARG A 72 5.09 2.02 13.35
CA ARG A 72 4.64 1.76 14.74
C ARG A 72 3.45 0.81 14.74
N TYR A 73 3.11 0.32 15.92
CA TYR A 73 1.97 -0.58 16.13
C TYR A 73 0.70 -0.12 15.42
N VAL A 74 0.32 1.15 15.62
CA VAL A 74 -0.90 1.73 15.02
C VAL A 74 -0.85 1.73 13.49
N ASP A 75 0.32 1.90 12.90
CA ASP A 75 0.51 1.91 11.45
C ASP A 75 0.30 0.48 10.89
N ILE A 76 0.85 -0.55 11.55
CA ILE A 76 0.59 -1.96 11.20
C ILE A 76 -0.89 -2.32 11.37
N CYS A 77 -1.51 -1.93 12.49
CA CYS A 77 -2.94 -2.19 12.69
C CYS A 77 -3.77 -1.60 11.55
N ASN A 78 -3.57 -0.33 11.21
CA ASN A 78 -4.30 0.31 10.12
C ASN A 78 -4.04 -0.39 8.77
N ALA A 79 -2.83 -0.86 8.51
CA ALA A 79 -2.48 -1.56 7.28
C ALA A 79 -3.10 -2.96 7.18
N PHE A 80 -3.28 -3.69 8.29
CA PHE A 80 -3.79 -5.07 8.27
C PHE A 80 -5.28 -5.19 8.60
N MET A 81 -5.91 -4.14 9.15
CA MET A 81 -7.32 -4.16 9.52
C MET A 81 -8.25 -4.22 8.29
N PRO A 82 -9.26 -5.12 8.30
CA PRO A 82 -10.29 -5.16 7.27
C PRO A 82 -11.16 -3.90 7.30
N LYS A 83 -11.73 -3.51 6.16
CA LYS A 83 -12.60 -2.33 6.09
C LYS A 83 -13.99 -2.55 6.66
N ASP A 84 -14.43 -3.80 6.65
CA ASP A 84 -15.72 -4.19 7.20
C ASP A 84 -15.66 -4.23 8.73
N GLN A 85 -16.51 -3.43 9.38
CA GLN A 85 -16.51 -3.23 10.82
C GLN A 85 -16.63 -4.53 11.61
N ARG A 86 -17.43 -5.50 11.14
CA ARG A 86 -17.64 -6.75 11.90
C ARG A 86 -16.36 -7.55 12.02
N TYR A 87 -15.59 -7.62 10.93
CA TYR A 87 -14.31 -8.31 10.90
C TYR A 87 -13.22 -7.51 11.62
N ALA A 88 -13.30 -6.17 11.54
CA ALA A 88 -12.41 -5.27 12.27
C ALA A 88 -12.56 -5.47 13.78
N ASP A 89 -13.79 -5.51 14.28
CA ASP A 89 -14.07 -5.73 15.71
C ASP A 89 -13.54 -7.08 16.20
N ILE A 90 -13.68 -8.15 15.39
CA ILE A 90 -13.13 -9.47 15.71
C ILE A 90 -11.60 -9.41 15.85
N MET A 91 -10.91 -8.78 14.89
CA MET A 91 -9.46 -8.72 14.89
C MET A 91 -8.93 -7.81 16.02
N GLN A 92 -9.53 -6.64 16.21
CA GLN A 92 -9.08 -5.63 17.17
C GLN A 92 -9.26 -6.08 18.63
N ASN A 93 -10.36 -6.79 18.93
CA ASN A 93 -10.66 -7.23 20.29
C ASN A 93 -10.02 -8.58 20.66
N ARG A 94 -9.32 -9.23 19.72
CA ARG A 94 -8.67 -10.51 20.00
C ARG A 94 -7.40 -10.29 20.82
N LEU A 95 -7.42 -10.82 22.04
CA LEU A 95 -6.26 -10.87 22.92
C LEU A 95 -5.37 -12.08 22.61
N PRO A 96 -4.05 -11.98 22.86
CA PRO A 96 -3.18 -13.14 22.85
C PRO A 96 -3.60 -14.20 23.89
N ASP A 97 -3.55 -15.49 23.53
CA ASP A 97 -3.81 -16.59 24.47
C ASP A 97 -2.53 -17.38 24.78
N TYR A 98 -1.76 -16.93 25.76
CA TYR A 98 -0.48 -17.57 26.13
C TYR A 98 -0.63 -18.87 26.92
N ARG A 99 -1.84 -19.21 27.38
CA ARG A 99 -2.07 -20.38 28.24
C ARG A 99 -1.83 -21.71 27.52
N GLN A 100 -1.86 -21.69 26.19
CA GLN A 100 -1.73 -22.88 25.35
C GLN A 100 -0.30 -23.12 24.85
N TYR A 101 0.64 -22.22 25.13
CA TYR A 101 1.97 -22.26 24.51
C TYR A 101 3.10 -22.43 25.54
N GLN A 102 4.01 -23.36 25.25
CA GLN A 102 5.25 -23.55 26.02
C GLN A 102 6.37 -22.57 25.61
N CYS A 103 6.19 -21.85 24.50
CA CYS A 103 7.14 -20.90 23.97
C CYS A 103 6.52 -19.50 23.95
N MET A 104 7.32 -18.46 24.13
CA MET A 104 6.83 -17.07 24.03
C MET A 104 7.06 -16.49 22.62
N SER A 105 7.62 -17.28 21.69
CA SER A 105 7.97 -16.83 20.35
C SER A 105 6.71 -16.77 19.46
N PRO A 106 6.29 -15.56 19.03
CA PRO A 106 5.03 -15.40 18.30
C PRO A 106 4.95 -16.21 17.00
N GLN A 107 6.08 -16.41 16.32
CA GLN A 107 6.16 -17.18 15.07
C GLN A 107 5.80 -18.67 15.25
N LYS A 108 5.89 -19.21 16.46
CA LYS A 108 5.52 -20.61 16.75
C LYS A 108 4.03 -20.79 17.07
N HIS A 109 3.29 -19.69 17.21
CA HIS A 109 1.86 -19.72 17.57
C HIS A 109 0.95 -19.65 16.34
N MET A 110 1.48 -19.28 15.18
CA MET A 110 0.73 -19.16 13.93
C MET A 110 0.82 -20.43 13.10
N SER A 111 -0.33 -20.94 12.68
CA SER A 111 -0.41 -22.05 11.73
C SER A 111 0.17 -21.64 10.36
N THR A 112 0.49 -22.63 9.54
CA THR A 112 0.98 -22.38 8.16
C THR A 112 -0.04 -21.61 7.33
N GLU A 113 -1.33 -21.91 7.48
CA GLU A 113 -2.41 -21.19 6.79
C GLU A 113 -2.45 -19.72 7.19
N THR A 114 -2.28 -19.43 8.48
CA THR A 114 -2.26 -18.06 9.00
C THR A 114 -1.04 -17.29 8.48
N ARG A 115 0.13 -17.92 8.47
CA ARG A 115 1.36 -17.32 7.90
C ARG A 115 1.18 -17.01 6.42
N ASN A 116 0.59 -17.93 5.65
CA ASN A 116 0.29 -17.70 4.23
C ASN A 116 -0.66 -16.51 4.04
N LEU A 117 -1.69 -16.36 4.88
CA LEU A 117 -2.58 -15.20 4.82
C LEU A 117 -1.86 -13.88 5.13
N VAL A 118 -0.97 -13.87 6.13
CA VAL A 118 -0.14 -12.69 6.42
C VAL A 118 0.78 -12.34 5.26
N ALA A 119 1.40 -13.35 4.65
CA ALA A 119 2.25 -13.18 3.46
C ALA A 119 1.47 -12.55 2.30
N GLU A 120 0.27 -13.06 2.01
CA GLU A 120 -0.60 -12.53 0.95
C GLU A 120 -1.03 -11.08 1.22
N VAL A 121 -1.40 -10.76 2.46
CA VAL A 121 -1.75 -9.39 2.85
C VAL A 121 -0.54 -8.47 2.65
N PHE A 122 0.63 -8.82 3.19
CA PHE A 122 1.83 -8.01 3.08
C PHE A 122 2.25 -7.80 1.61
N HIS A 123 2.27 -8.88 0.82
CA HIS A 123 2.61 -8.80 -0.60
C HIS A 123 1.66 -7.87 -1.37
N LEU A 124 0.35 -7.96 -1.13
CA LEU A 124 -0.62 -7.08 -1.76
C LEU A 124 -0.47 -5.61 -1.32
N LEU A 125 -0.11 -5.36 -0.06
CA LEU A 125 0.15 -4.00 0.45
C LEU A 125 1.35 -3.37 -0.27
N VAL A 126 2.42 -4.13 -0.47
CA VAL A 126 3.65 -3.68 -1.15
C VAL A 126 3.44 -3.55 -2.67
N VAL A 127 2.84 -4.54 -3.32
CA VAL A 127 2.60 -4.50 -4.77
C VAL A 127 1.67 -3.34 -5.15
N SER A 128 0.68 -3.03 -4.31
CA SER A 128 -0.17 -1.86 -4.52
C SER A 128 0.62 -0.55 -4.53
N GLU A 129 1.71 -0.47 -3.77
CA GLU A 129 2.59 0.69 -3.74
C GLU A 129 3.52 0.71 -4.95
N VAL A 130 4.17 -0.41 -5.30
CA VAL A 130 5.06 -0.48 -6.48
C VAL A 130 4.32 -0.11 -7.76
N GLN A 131 3.07 -0.56 -7.94
CA GLN A 131 2.28 -0.19 -9.10
C GLN A 131 1.86 1.29 -9.05
N SER A 132 1.55 1.83 -7.87
CA SER A 132 1.23 3.25 -7.71
C SER A 132 2.46 4.14 -7.96
N GLU A 133 3.63 3.76 -7.46
CA GLU A 133 4.91 4.46 -7.66
C GLU A 133 5.40 4.33 -9.10
N SER A 134 5.21 3.19 -9.77
CA SER A 134 5.55 3.03 -11.18
C SER A 134 4.68 3.92 -12.07
N MET A 135 3.37 4.00 -11.80
CA MET A 135 2.50 4.97 -12.47
C MET A 135 2.96 6.40 -12.17
N ARG A 136 3.24 6.74 -10.91
CA ARG A 136 3.76 8.06 -10.53
C ARG A 136 5.05 8.42 -11.26
N HIS A 137 6.04 7.52 -11.38
CA HIS A 137 7.27 7.79 -12.09
C HIS A 137 7.07 7.89 -13.61
N GLN A 138 6.17 7.08 -14.18
CA GLN A 138 5.81 7.14 -15.60
C GLN A 138 5.15 8.49 -15.95
N PHE A 139 4.38 9.07 -15.02
CA PHE A 139 3.73 10.36 -15.20
C PHE A 139 4.57 11.55 -14.73
N ALA A 140 5.49 11.37 -13.78
CA ALA A 140 6.41 12.41 -13.29
C ALA A 140 7.57 12.70 -14.24
N SER A 141 7.89 11.76 -15.15
CA SER A 141 8.95 11.92 -16.17
C SER A 141 8.44 12.50 -17.50
N GLN A 142 7.13 12.68 -17.66
CA GLN A 142 6.55 13.41 -18.77
C GLN A 142 6.03 14.76 -18.27
N ASN A 143 6.06 15.77 -19.14
CA ASN A 143 5.39 17.02 -18.86
C ASN A 143 3.90 16.69 -18.61
N LEU A 144 3.41 16.87 -17.38
CA LEU A 144 2.03 16.50 -16.99
C LEU A 144 0.99 17.10 -17.95
N TRP A 145 1.31 18.26 -18.53
CA TRP A 145 0.53 18.86 -19.61
C TRP A 145 0.52 18.05 -20.91
N GLN A 146 1.66 17.50 -21.33
CA GLN A 146 1.75 16.63 -22.50
C GLN A 146 1.02 15.31 -22.27
N THR A 147 1.13 14.71 -21.08
CA THR A 147 0.36 13.50 -20.74
C THR A 147 -1.13 13.81 -20.69
N PHE A 148 -1.54 14.93 -20.09
CA PHE A 148 -2.94 15.35 -20.08
C PHE A 148 -3.47 15.53 -21.50
N LYS A 149 -2.72 16.19 -22.38
CA LYS A 149 -3.07 16.32 -23.81
C LYS A 149 -3.09 15.01 -24.60
N LEU A 150 -2.34 14.01 -24.17
CA LEU A 150 -2.40 12.68 -24.78
C LEU A 150 -3.65 11.91 -24.34
N LEU A 151 -4.15 12.21 -23.14
CA LEU A 151 -5.33 11.59 -22.54
C LEU A 151 -6.62 12.24 -23.05
N ASP A 152 -6.70 13.56 -22.99
CA ASP A 152 -7.82 14.41 -23.44
C ASP A 152 -7.87 14.46 -24.98
N LYS A 153 -8.61 13.53 -25.59
CA LYS A 153 -8.60 13.32 -27.04
C LYS A 153 -9.42 14.37 -27.76
N ASP A 154 -10.50 14.83 -27.13
CA ASP A 154 -11.38 15.87 -27.70
C ASP A 154 -10.95 17.30 -27.31
N ASN A 155 -9.94 17.45 -26.45
CA ASN A 155 -9.43 18.72 -25.92
C ASN A 155 -10.52 19.53 -25.20
N ASP A 156 -11.47 18.87 -24.52
CA ASP A 156 -12.50 19.52 -23.73
C ASP A 156 -11.99 20.02 -22.36
N GLY A 157 -10.75 19.67 -22.01
CA GLY A 157 -10.10 20.05 -20.75
C GLY A 157 -10.36 19.08 -19.61
N TYR A 158 -10.98 17.94 -19.88
CA TYR A 158 -11.30 16.89 -18.93
C TYR A 158 -10.85 15.52 -19.46
N ILE A 159 -10.58 14.59 -18.55
CA ILE A 159 -10.32 13.20 -18.91
C ILE A 159 -11.51 12.36 -18.48
N THR A 160 -12.18 11.76 -19.47
CA THR A 160 -13.26 10.80 -19.23
C THR A 160 -12.72 9.39 -18.95
N VAL A 161 -13.58 8.52 -18.41
CA VAL A 161 -13.26 7.10 -18.19
C VAL A 161 -12.82 6.40 -19.49
N ASP A 162 -13.47 6.73 -20.61
CA ASP A 162 -13.21 6.10 -21.89
C ASP A 162 -11.88 6.55 -22.48
N GLU A 163 -11.54 7.83 -22.36
CA GLU A 163 -10.24 8.38 -22.75
C GLU A 163 -9.11 7.81 -21.90
N PHE A 164 -9.30 7.76 -20.59
CA PHE A 164 -8.35 7.14 -19.67
C PHE A 164 -8.11 5.66 -20.01
N LYS A 165 -9.18 4.91 -20.25
CA LYS A 165 -9.10 3.49 -20.64
C LYS A 165 -8.42 3.30 -22.00
N SER A 166 -8.70 4.18 -22.96
CA SER A 166 -8.02 4.16 -24.25
C SER A 166 -6.52 4.38 -24.09
N ALA A 167 -6.11 5.36 -23.30
CA ALA A 167 -4.69 5.65 -23.11
C ALA A 167 -3.96 4.56 -22.32
N LEU A 168 -4.61 3.91 -21.36
CA LEU A 168 -4.07 2.71 -20.71
C LEU A 168 -3.79 1.62 -21.75
N ARG A 169 -4.74 1.37 -22.67
CA ARG A 169 -4.57 0.39 -23.76
C ARG A 169 -3.42 0.78 -24.69
N ASP A 170 -3.31 2.06 -25.03
CA ASP A 170 -2.24 2.60 -25.89
C ASP A 170 -0.85 2.42 -25.24
N ASN A 171 -0.79 2.27 -23.91
CA ASN A 171 0.41 1.96 -23.13
C ASN A 171 0.53 0.48 -22.72
N ASN A 172 -0.16 -0.44 -23.41
CA ASN A 172 -0.17 -1.88 -23.15
C ASN A 172 -0.74 -2.29 -21.77
N VAL A 173 -1.57 -1.45 -21.16
CA VAL A 173 -2.28 -1.75 -19.91
C VAL A 173 -3.76 -1.98 -20.21
N TYR A 174 -4.24 -3.20 -19.94
CA TYR A 174 -5.63 -3.57 -20.14
C TYR A 174 -6.40 -3.53 -18.83
N ALA A 175 -7.19 -2.48 -18.62
CA ALA A 175 -8.10 -2.35 -17.49
C ALA A 175 -9.55 -2.61 -17.91
N SER A 176 -10.29 -3.34 -17.07
CA SER A 176 -11.75 -3.42 -17.23
C SER A 176 -12.40 -2.06 -16.96
N GLU A 177 -13.62 -1.85 -17.46
CA GLU A 177 -14.33 -0.57 -17.26
C GLU A 177 -14.51 -0.23 -15.76
N ASN A 178 -14.77 -1.24 -14.94
CA ASN A 178 -14.90 -1.07 -13.49
C ASN A 178 -13.57 -0.70 -12.82
N GLU A 179 -12.44 -1.22 -13.32
CA GLU A 179 -11.11 -0.86 -12.81
C GLU A 179 -10.71 0.54 -13.25
N ALA A 180 -10.99 0.91 -14.50
CA ALA A 180 -10.76 2.26 -15.01
C ALA A 180 -11.59 3.30 -14.21
N LYS A 181 -12.88 3.04 -13.98
CA LYS A 181 -13.74 3.90 -13.13
C LYS A 181 -13.20 4.01 -11.71
N ALA A 182 -12.81 2.90 -11.09
CA ALA A 182 -12.29 2.91 -9.72
C ALA A 182 -10.94 3.64 -9.59
N LEU A 183 -10.11 3.61 -10.65
CA LEU A 183 -8.86 4.37 -10.71
C LEU A 183 -9.14 5.85 -10.92
N LEU A 184 -10.01 6.20 -11.89
CA LEU A 184 -10.35 7.58 -12.21
C LEU A 184 -11.01 8.30 -11.02
N ALA A 185 -11.85 7.60 -10.26
CA ALA A 185 -12.50 8.11 -9.05
C ALA A 185 -11.53 8.48 -7.90
N ARG A 186 -10.24 8.11 -8.00
CA ARG A 186 -9.21 8.59 -7.06
C ARG A 186 -8.70 9.99 -7.41
N TYR A 187 -8.84 10.38 -8.67
CA TYR A 187 -8.39 11.66 -9.20
C TYR A 187 -9.54 12.68 -9.24
N ASP A 188 -10.76 12.22 -9.50
CA ASP A 188 -11.99 13.02 -9.52
C ASP A 188 -12.37 13.45 -8.09
N THR A 189 -11.90 14.63 -7.68
CA THR A 189 -12.16 15.19 -6.35
C THR A 189 -13.51 15.91 -6.30
N SER A 190 -13.94 16.44 -7.44
CA SER A 190 -15.23 17.12 -7.61
C SER A 190 -16.42 16.16 -7.73
N MET A 191 -16.16 14.87 -7.94
CA MET A 191 -17.14 13.80 -8.14
C MET A 191 -18.05 14.02 -9.34
N ASP A 192 -17.57 14.70 -10.38
CA ASP A 192 -18.34 15.00 -11.58
C ASP A 192 -18.25 13.89 -12.65
N GLY A 193 -17.48 12.83 -12.36
CA GLY A 193 -17.28 11.67 -13.22
C GLY A 193 -16.19 11.88 -14.29
N ARG A 194 -15.47 13.00 -14.24
CA ARG A 194 -14.36 13.36 -15.11
C ARG A 194 -13.19 13.87 -14.26
N VAL A 195 -12.03 14.05 -14.87
CA VAL A 195 -10.85 14.59 -14.17
C VAL A 195 -10.35 15.82 -14.92
N SER A 196 -10.45 16.97 -14.29
CA SER A 196 -9.89 18.22 -14.82
C SER A 196 -8.36 18.21 -14.75
N TYR A 197 -7.70 19.07 -15.54
CA TYR A 197 -6.24 19.23 -15.45
C TYR A 197 -5.77 19.62 -14.04
N ALA A 198 -6.55 20.43 -13.33
CA ALA A 198 -6.23 20.85 -11.96
C ALA A 198 -6.25 19.66 -10.98
N GLU A 199 -7.24 18.78 -11.08
CA GLU A 199 -7.32 17.53 -10.30
C GLU A 199 -6.21 16.56 -10.68
N PHE A 200 -5.95 16.42 -11.98
CA PHE A 200 -4.88 15.59 -12.52
C PHE A 200 -3.50 16.01 -11.98
N VAL A 201 -3.19 17.31 -11.98
CA VAL A 201 -1.94 17.86 -11.45
C VAL A 201 -1.90 17.89 -9.93
N ASN A 202 -3.02 18.07 -9.23
CA ASN A 202 -3.02 18.03 -7.77
C ASN A 202 -2.67 16.62 -7.26
N GLU A 203 -3.18 15.59 -7.93
CA GLU A 203 -2.91 14.21 -7.53
C GLU A 203 -1.60 13.64 -8.09
N LEU A 204 -1.16 14.05 -9.29
CA LEU A 204 0.11 13.57 -9.90
C LEU A 204 1.30 14.53 -9.70
N GLY A 205 1.04 15.82 -9.56
CA GLY A 205 2.04 16.90 -9.49
C GLY A 205 2.50 17.27 -8.09
N VAL A 206 1.89 16.74 -7.02
CA VAL A 206 2.42 16.90 -5.66
C VAL A 206 3.53 15.88 -5.40
N THR A 207 4.61 15.98 -6.18
CA THR A 207 5.92 15.58 -5.70
C THR A 207 6.46 16.72 -4.84
N ARG A 208 6.03 16.81 -3.58
CA ARG A 208 6.84 17.50 -2.57
C ARG A 208 8.09 16.67 -2.35
N CYS A 209 9.10 16.84 -3.20
CA CYS A 209 10.47 16.55 -2.83
C CYS A 209 10.81 17.51 -1.67
N PRO A 210 11.06 17.01 -0.44
CA PRO A 210 11.50 17.86 0.64
C PRO A 210 12.81 18.50 0.21
N ARG A 211 12.80 19.83 0.01
CA ARG A 211 14.02 20.61 -0.25
C ARG A 211 15.05 20.18 0.80
N ASN A 212 16.13 19.53 0.34
CA ASN A 212 17.36 19.13 1.05
C ASN A 212 17.62 17.64 1.36
N VAL A 213 16.90 16.66 0.81
CA VAL A 213 17.22 15.22 1.07
C VAL A 213 17.86 14.47 -0.12
N CYS A 214 17.74 14.96 -1.36
CA CYS A 214 18.31 14.27 -2.53
C CYS A 214 19.74 14.76 -2.85
N LYS A 215 20.76 14.10 -2.30
CA LYS A 215 22.16 14.30 -2.73
C LYS A 215 22.80 13.13 -3.48
N PHE A 216 22.10 12.02 -3.73
CA PHE A 216 22.78 10.83 -4.26
C PHE A 216 22.11 10.04 -5.38
N ALA A 217 20.97 10.45 -5.97
CA ALA A 217 20.35 9.61 -7.00
C ALA A 217 19.52 10.27 -8.12
N CYS A 218 19.36 11.61 -8.17
CA CYS A 218 18.57 12.23 -9.24
C CYS A 218 19.38 13.31 -9.97
N THR A 219 19.71 13.03 -11.24
CA THR A 219 20.12 14.05 -12.21
C THR A 219 18.87 14.72 -12.78
N CYS A 220 18.28 15.65 -12.03
CA CYS A 220 17.26 16.55 -12.58
C CYS A 220 17.98 17.71 -13.32
N PRO A 221 17.58 18.05 -14.56
CA PRO A 221 18.05 19.27 -15.22
C PRO A 221 17.57 20.50 -14.44
N VAL A 222 18.43 21.52 -14.41
CA VAL A 222 18.19 22.83 -13.79
C VAL A 222 17.06 23.58 -14.48
#